data_AF-A0A437P0Q2-F1
#
_entry.id   AF-A0A437P0Q2-F1
#
_cell.length_a   1.000
_cell.length_b   1.000
_cell.length_c   1.000
_cell.angle_alpha   90.00
_cell.angle_beta   90.00
_cell.angle_gamma   90.00
#
_symmetry.space_group_name_H-M   'P 1'
#
loop_
_entity.id
_entity.type
_entity.pdbx_description
1 polymer ?
#
loop_
_entity_poly.entity_id
_entity_poly.type
_entity_poly.pdbx_seq_one_letter_code
_entity_poly.pdbx_strand_id
1 'polypeptide(L)' 'MSTLHQNVPGHVSVTIAGADETTVLAFAQALSACHNVTGPTDPFRVPGEPGVRVHVYGHTDAVDYAS' A
#
# COMPACT_ATOMS: atom_id res chain seq x y z
N MET A 1 -12.65 16.97 -12.67
CA MET A 1 -12.46 16.64 -11.24
C MET A 1 -11.03 16.20 -11.06
N SER A 2 -10.14 17.12 -10.67
CA SER A 2 -8.74 16.83 -10.39
C SER A 2 -8.64 16.14 -9.03
N THR A 3 -8.24 14.88 -9.03
CA THR A 3 -7.90 14.10 -7.83
C THR A 3 -6.72 14.78 -7.14
N LEU A 4 -7.03 15.54 -6.09
CA LEU A 4 -6.02 16.14 -5.23
C LEU A 4 -5.28 14.99 -4.54
N HIS A 5 -4.11 14.61 -5.07
CA HIS A 5 -3.17 13.74 -4.36
C HIS A 5 -2.70 14.53 -3.14
N GLN A 6 -3.42 14.38 -2.04
CA GLN A 6 -3.11 15.05 -0.80
C GLN A 6 -1.78 14.48 -0.27
N ASN A 7 -0.71 15.27 -0.43
CA ASN A 7 0.55 15.16 0.30
C ASN A 7 0.31 15.53 1.78
N VAL A 8 -0.55 14.77 2.46
CA VAL A 8 -0.76 14.89 3.90
C VAL A 8 0.30 14.01 4.57
N PRO A 9 0.98 14.50 5.62
CA PRO A 9 1.86 13.67 6.43
C PRO A 9 1.20 12.33 6.77
N GLY A 10 1.93 11.24 6.52
CA GLY A 10 1.43 9.89 6.77
C GLY A 10 0.78 9.18 5.57
N HIS A 11 0.62 9.83 4.41
CA HIS A 11 0.19 9.15 3.18
C HIS A 11 1.39 8.71 2.32
N VAL A 12 1.58 7.41 2.12
CA VAL A 12 2.65 6.85 1.28
C VAL A 12 2.13 5.81 0.30
N SER A 13 2.75 5.75 -0.89
CA SER A 13 2.53 4.66 -1.84
C SER A 13 3.60 3.59 -1.67
N VAL A 14 3.17 2.34 -1.53
CA VAL A 14 4.05 1.17 -1.42
C VAL A 14 3.87 0.29 -2.65
N THR A 15 4.97 -0.09 -3.27
CA THR A 15 4.99 -1.12 -4.32
C THR A 15 5.32 -2.47 -3.69
N ILE A 16 4.45 -3.44 -3.93
CA ILE A 16 4.62 -4.82 -3.52
C ILE A 16 4.98 -5.59 -4.79
N ALA A 17 6.16 -6.21 -4.82
CA ALA A 17 6.63 -7.05 -5.92
C ALA A 17 6.97 -8.45 -5.40
N GLY A 18 6.90 -9.44 -6.29
CA GLY A 18 7.20 -10.83 -5.93
C GLY A 18 7.30 -11.73 -7.15
N ALA A 19 7.57 -13.02 -6.93
CA ALA A 19 7.84 -13.96 -8.02
C ALA A 19 6.62 -14.30 -8.89
N ASP A 20 5.40 -14.24 -8.34
CA ASP A 20 4.16 -14.54 -9.05
C ASP A 20 3.03 -13.56 -8.69
N GLU A 21 2.15 -13.30 -9.66
CA GLU A 21 1.10 -12.28 -9.55
C GLU A 21 0.03 -12.65 -8.51
N THR A 22 -0.31 -13.94 -8.41
CA THR A 22 -1.34 -14.44 -7.49
C THR A 22 -0.94 -14.17 -6.04
N THR A 23 0.30 -14.49 -5.67
CA THR A 23 0.84 -14.25 -4.32
C THR A 23 0.91 -12.76 -4.02
N VAL A 24 1.36 -11.94 -4.97
CA VAL A 24 1.44 -10.47 -4.81
C VAL A 24 0.05 -9.87 -4.55
N LEU A 25 -0.95 -10.28 -5.35
CA LEU A 25 -2.33 -9.83 -5.16
C LEU A 25 -2.92 -10.30 -3.82
N ALA A 26 -2.75 -11.57 -3.47
CA ALA A 26 -3.26 -12.13 -2.22
C ALA A 26 -2.66 -11.42 -0.99
N PHE A 27 -1.35 -11.16 -1.01
CA PHE A 27 -0.68 -10.44 0.06
C PHE A 27 -1.17 -8.99 0.17
N ALA A 28 -1.30 -8.27 -0.95
CA ALA A 28 -1.81 -6.90 -0.95
C ALA A 28 -3.27 -6.82 -0.47
N GLN A 29 -4.10 -7.80 -0.82
CA GLN A 29 -5.47 -7.91 -0.30
C GLN A 29 -5.48 -8.15 1.21
N ALA A 30 -4.66 -9.08 1.72
CA ALA A 30 -4.54 -9.33 3.14
C ALA A 30 -4.08 -8.09 3.93
N LEU A 31 -3.10 -7.34 3.39
CA LEU A 31 -2.67 -6.06 3.97
C LEU A 31 -3.83 -5.05 4.05
N SER A 32 -4.59 -4.90 2.96
CA SER A 32 -5.73 -3.96 2.92
C SER A 32 -6.88 -4.34 3.86
N ALA A 33 -7.03 -5.62 4.17
CA ALA A 33 -8.07 -6.09 5.09
C ALA A 33 -7.72 -5.84 6.56
N CYS A 34 -6.43 -5.83 6.91
CA CYS A 34 -5.96 -5.78 8.30
C CYS A 34 -5.44 -4.41 8.74
N HIS A 35 -5.16 -3.51 7.81
CA HIS A 35 -4.50 -2.23 8.08
C HIS A 35 -5.19 -1.08 7.36
N ASN A 36 -4.82 0.15 7.73
CA ASN A 36 -5.31 1.37 7.07
C ASN A 36 -4.63 1.57 5.70
N VAL A 37 -4.91 0.64 4.79
CA VAL A 37 -4.27 0.48 3.49
C VAL A 37 -5.36 0.28 2.44
N THR A 38 -5.24 0.93 1.28
CA THR A 38 -6.19 0.72 0.17
C THR A 38 -6.08 -0.69 -0.41
N GLY A 39 -7.09 -1.10 -1.18
CA GLY A 39 -6.96 -2.25 -2.07
C GLY A 39 -5.82 -2.06 -3.10
N PRO A 40 -5.30 -3.16 -3.66
CA PRO A 40 -4.28 -3.12 -4.69
C PRO A 40 -4.77 -2.46 -5.98
N THR A 41 -3.88 -1.80 -6.70
CA THR A 41 -4.09 -1.44 -8.11
C THR A 41 -4.13 -2.69 -8.99
N ASP A 42 -4.48 -2.50 -10.26
CA ASP A 42 -4.19 -3.50 -11.29
C ASP A 42 -2.69 -3.86 -11.28
N PRO A 43 -2.33 -5.14 -11.53
CA PRO A 43 -0.95 -5.56 -11.63
C PRO A 43 -0.18 -4.80 -12.71
N PHE A 44 1.09 -4.50 -12.42
CA PHE A 44 2.04 -3.92 -13.36
C PHE A 44 3.40 -4.61 -13.24
N ARG A 45 4.29 -4.33 -14.20
CA ARG A 45 5.64 -4.89 -14.19
C ARG A 45 6.57 -4.00 -13.37
N VAL A 46 7.13 -4.58 -12.33
CA VAL A 46 8.41 -4.15 -11.73
C VAL A 46 9.51 -4.89 -12.52
N PRO A 47 10.71 -4.34 -12.74
CA PRO A 47 11.72 -5.00 -13.57
C PRO A 47 11.95 -6.47 -13.17
N GLY A 48 11.50 -7.40 -14.00
CA GLY A 48 11.61 -8.85 -13.78
C GLY A 48 10.45 -9.51 -13.01
N GLU A 49 9.56 -8.75 -12.38
CA GLU A 49 8.59 -9.25 -11.39
C GLU A 49 7.19 -8.63 -11.57
N PRO A 50 6.09 -9.36 -11.34
CA PRO A 50 4.79 -8.74 -11.12
C PRO A 50 4.80 -7.88 -9.85
N GLY A 51 4.09 -6.76 -9.90
CA GLY A 51 3.89 -5.89 -8.75
C GLY A 51 2.53 -5.21 -8.75
N VAL A 52 2.12 -4.76 -7.56
CA VAL A 52 0.93 -3.94 -7.35
C VAL A 52 1.29 -2.73 -6.50
N ARG A 53 0.44 -1.72 -6.49
CA ARG A 53 0.58 -0.56 -5.61
C ARG A 53 -0.57 -0.52 -4.62
N VAL A 54 -0.24 -0.15 -3.39
CA VAL A 54 -1.22 0.18 -2.34
C VAL A 54 -0.87 1.56 -1.76
N HIS A 55 -1.87 2.21 -1.19
CA HIS A 55 -1.71 3.45 -0.46
C HIS A 55 -1.90 3.19 1.03
N VAL A 56 -0.93 3.59 1.84
CA VAL A 56 -0.93 3.45 3.29
C VAL A 56 -1.23 4.81 3.90
N TYR A 57 -2.15 4.83 4.87
CA TYR A 57 -2.49 6.00 5.66
C TYR A 57 -2.02 5.78 7.09
N GLY A 58 -0.82 6.24 7.39
CA GLY A 58 -0.25 6.28 8.72
C GLY A 58 -0.52 7.61 9.43
N HIS A 59 -0.42 7.59 10.75
CA HIS A 59 -0.28 8.79 11.54
C HIS A 59 1.20 8.95 11.92
N THR A 60 1.73 10.17 11.87
CA THR A 60 3.14 10.43 12.16
C THR A 60 3.38 10.86 13.61
N ASP A 61 2.33 11.02 14.41
CA ASP A 61 2.50 11.39 15.80
C ASP A 61 3.09 10.21 16.56
N ALA A 62 3.96 10.51 17.53
CA ALA A 62 4.52 9.50 18.39
C ALA A 62 3.37 8.77 19.11
N VAL A 63 3.27 7.47 18.91
CA VAL A 63 2.39 6.62 19.72
C VAL A 63 2.97 6.63 21.13
N ASP A 64 2.42 7.48 21.99
CA ASP A 64 2.70 7.44 23.41
C ASP A 64 2.04 6.16 23.93
N TYR A 65 2.80 5.06 23.96
CA TYR A 65 2.42 3.87 24.69
C TYR A 65 2.52 4.20 26.18
N ALA A 66 1.57 4.99 26.68
CA ALA A 66 1.44 5.24 28.09
C ALA A 66 1.12 3.91 28.79
N SER A 67 2.14 3.45 29.51
CA SER A 67 2.25 2.34 30.46
C SER A 67 0.97 1.96 31.22
#